data_AF-A0A354QTF3-F1
#
_entry.id   AF-A0A354QTF3-F1
#
_cell.length_a   1.000
_cell.length_b   1.000
_cell.length_c   1.000
_cell.angle_alpha   90.00
_cell.angle_beta   90.00
_cell.angle_gamma   90.00
#
_symmetry.space_group_name_H-M   'P 1'
#
loop_
_entity.id
_entity.type
_entity.pdbx_description
1 polymer ?
#
loop_
_entity_poly.entity_id
_entity_poly.type
_entity_poly.pdbx_seq_one_letter_code
_entity_poly.pdbx_strand_id
1 'polypeptide(L)'
;GYISELPAMEFGLFAMRLGAGRAVKTDALDFETGIVFEKKVGESVEIGEIVAKVYANEKISQELVTEFKKNVKISNEPKKVQEIIEVIA
;
A
#
# COMPACT_ATOMS: atom_id res chain seq x y z
N GLY A 1 -5.50 17.00 -0.49
CA GLY A 1 -5.23 16.49 -1.86
C GLY A 1 -6.06 15.24 -2.10
N TYR A 2 -5.83 14.56 -3.21
CA TYR A 2 -6.48 13.28 -3.54
C TYR A 2 -5.43 12.21 -3.80
N ILE A 3 -5.67 10.98 -3.36
CA ILE A 3 -4.79 9.86 -3.69
C ILE A 3 -4.86 9.60 -5.20
N SER A 4 -3.77 9.86 -5.91
CA SER A 4 -3.72 9.72 -7.37
C SER A 4 -3.28 8.33 -7.81
N GLU A 5 -2.36 7.72 -7.06
CA GLU A 5 -1.82 6.40 -7.33
C GLU A 5 -1.37 5.70 -6.03
N LEU A 6 -1.66 4.40 -5.96
CA LEU A 6 -1.11 3.47 -4.99
C LEU A 6 -0.59 2.23 -5.75
N PRO A 7 0.68 2.20 -6.18
CA PRO A 7 1.21 1.12 -7.01
C PRO A 7 1.18 -0.23 -6.28
N ALA A 8 0.26 -1.11 -6.67
CA ALA A 8 0.03 -2.39 -5.98
C ALA A 8 1.27 -3.30 -5.95
N MET A 9 2.08 -3.29 -7.02
CA MET A 9 3.34 -4.06 -7.08
C MET A 9 4.30 -3.65 -5.96
N GLU A 10 4.52 -2.35 -5.79
CA GLU A 10 5.45 -1.82 -4.80
C GLU A 10 5.01 -2.15 -3.37
N PHE A 11 3.71 -1.99 -3.09
CA PHE A 11 3.16 -2.33 -1.78
C PHE A 11 3.11 -3.85 -1.52
N GLY A 12 2.92 -4.66 -2.56
CA GLY A 12 3.03 -6.11 -2.47
C GLY A 12 4.45 -6.57 -2.13
N LEU A 13 5.46 -6.00 -2.80
CA LEU A 13 6.86 -6.26 -2.49
C LEU A 13 7.24 -5.75 -1.09
N PHE A 14 6.74 -4.59 -0.69
CA PHE A 14 6.93 -4.07 0.66
C PHE A 14 6.34 -5.03 1.71
N ALA A 15 5.09 -5.48 1.55
CA ALA A 15 4.47 -6.44 2.45
C ALA A 15 5.25 -7.77 2.50
N MET A 16 5.72 -8.26 1.35
CA MET A 16 6.55 -9.46 1.26
C MET A 16 7.86 -9.28 2.04
N ARG A 17 8.55 -8.14 1.91
CA ARG A 17 9.79 -7.83 2.63
C ARG A 17 9.58 -7.77 4.15
N LEU A 18 8.39 -7.40 4.60
CA LEU A 18 8.06 -7.41 6.03
C LEU A 18 7.77 -8.83 6.56
N GLY A 19 7.49 -9.81 5.68
CA GLY A 19 7.16 -11.19 6.06
C GLY A 19 5.74 -11.63 5.72
N ALA A 20 4.88 -10.74 5.20
CA ALA A 20 3.51 -11.08 4.79
C ALA A 20 3.45 -11.89 3.47
N GLY A 21 4.60 -12.22 2.90
CA GLY A 21 4.74 -12.92 1.63
C GLY A 21 5.98 -13.81 1.62
N ARG A 22 6.16 -14.55 0.52
CA ARG A 22 7.30 -15.44 0.34
C ARG A 22 8.12 -15.01 -0.86
N ALA A 23 9.43 -14.84 -0.70
CA ALA A 23 10.34 -14.65 -1.82
C ALA A 23 10.59 -16.00 -2.53
N VAL A 24 10.71 -17.07 -1.76
CA VAL A 24 10.76 -18.46 -2.25
C VAL A 24 9.77 -19.36 -1.52
N LYS A 25 9.40 -20.49 -2.14
CA LYS A 25 8.31 -21.37 -1.65
C LYS A 25 8.48 -21.85 -0.20
N THR A 26 9.71 -21.93 0.29
CA THR A 26 10.06 -22.46 1.61
C THR A 26 10.08 -21.40 2.71
N ASP A 27 9.93 -20.11 2.39
CA ASP A 27 9.98 -19.06 3.39
C ASP A 27 8.83 -19.18 4.40
N ALA A 28 9.12 -18.87 5.66
CA ALA A 28 8.08 -18.73 6.68
C ALA A 28 7.24 -17.49 6.40
N LEU A 29 5.94 -17.59 6.63
CA LEU A 29 5.02 -16.46 6.54
C LEU A 29 4.76 -15.91 7.94
N ASP A 30 4.78 -14.59 8.03
CA ASP A 30 4.27 -13.85 9.17
C ASP A 30 2.83 -13.41 8.87
N PHE A 31 1.87 -13.97 9.60
CA PHE A 31 0.44 -13.71 9.41
C PHE A 31 -0.04 -12.44 10.13
N GLU A 32 0.77 -11.86 11.02
CA GLU A 32 0.44 -10.63 11.75
C GLU A 32 0.98 -9.38 11.04
N THR A 33 1.91 -9.58 10.10
CA THR A 33 2.50 -8.52 9.30
C THR A 33 1.63 -8.19 8.08
N GLY A 34 1.55 -6.90 7.72
CA GLY A 34 0.84 -6.46 6.52
C GLY A 34 0.61 -4.96 6.43
N ILE A 35 -0.19 -4.57 5.43
CA ILE A 35 -0.56 -3.17 5.17
C ILE A 35 -2.08 -3.09 5.10
N VAL A 36 -2.67 -2.17 5.84
CA VAL A 36 -4.09 -1.82 5.74
C VAL A 36 -4.20 -0.40 5.22
N PHE A 37 -4.81 -0.23 4.04
CA PHE A 37 -5.07 1.09 3.47
C PHE A 37 -6.40 1.64 3.98
N GLU A 38 -6.35 2.81 4.62
CA GLU A 38 -7.53 3.55 5.10
C GLU A 38 -8.09 4.48 4.00
N LYS A 39 -7.26 4.78 2.99
CA LYS A 39 -7.63 5.58 1.81
C LYS A 39 -7.27 4.83 0.53
N LYS A 40 -8.16 4.89 -0.46
CA LYS A 40 -8.03 4.33 -1.80
C LYS A 40 -7.71 5.42 -2.83
N VAL A 41 -7.30 4.99 -4.02
CA VAL A 41 -7.12 5.87 -5.17
C VAL A 41 -8.45 6.59 -5.49
N GLY A 42 -8.38 7.90 -5.72
CA GLY A 42 -9.54 8.77 -5.96
C GLY A 42 -10.09 9.43 -4.69
N GLU A 43 -9.76 8.95 -3.49
CA GLU A 43 -10.26 9.52 -2.24
C GLU A 43 -9.48 10.77 -1.83
N SER A 44 -10.17 11.70 -1.15
CA SER A 44 -9.57 12.89 -0.55
C SER A 44 -8.78 12.55 0.71
N VAL A 45 -7.65 13.24 0.89
CA VAL A 45 -6.79 13.15 2.06
C VAL A 45 -6.36 14.55 2.53
N GLU A 46 -6.41 14.75 3.84
CA GLU A 46 -6.01 15.97 4.53
C GLU A 46 -4.66 15.80 5.24
N ILE A 47 -4.02 16.93 5.58
CA ILE A 47 -2.76 16.89 6.34
C ILE A 47 -3.05 16.34 7.73
N GLY A 48 -2.31 15.29 8.11
CA GLY A 48 -2.49 14.61 9.39
C GLY A 48 -3.45 13.42 9.35
N GLU A 49 -4.17 13.20 8.25
CA GLU A 49 -4.96 11.98 8.08
C GLU A 49 -4.06 10.75 7.84
N ILE A 50 -4.55 9.61 8.29
CA ILE A 50 -3.90 8.31 8.09
C ILE A 50 -4.28 7.78 6.71
N VAL A 51 -3.28 7.50 5.87
CA VAL A 51 -3.47 6.85 4.56
C VAL A 51 -3.43 5.33 4.68
N ALA A 52 -2.52 4.80 5.49
CA ALA A 52 -2.34 3.38 5.70
C ALA A 52 -1.72 3.08 7.07
N LYS A 53 -2.01 1.89 7.58
CA LYS A 53 -1.41 1.30 8.79
C LYS A 53 -0.52 0.14 8.36
N VAL A 54 0.72 0.14 8.84
CA VAL A 54 1.68 -0.94 8.59
C VAL A 54 1.85 -1.73 9.88
N TYR A 55 1.66 -3.03 9.80
CA TYR A 55 1.87 -3.98 10.90
C TYR A 55 3.13 -4.77 10.61
N ALA A 56 4.03 -4.85 11.57
CA ALA A 56 5.30 -5.56 11.46
C ALA A 56 5.73 -6.04 12.85
N ASN A 57 6.29 -7.25 12.91
CA ASN A 57 6.86 -7.81 14.13
C ASN A 57 8.29 -7.32 14.43
N GLU A 58 8.94 -6.71 13.43
CA GLU A 58 10.25 -6.09 13.57
C GLU A 58 10.20 -4.59 13.29
N LYS A 59 11.24 -3.89 13.74
CA LYS A 59 11.35 -2.45 13.52
C LYS A 59 11.54 -2.16 12.03
N ILE A 60 10.62 -1.40 11.46
CA ILE A 60 10.70 -0.96 10.06
C ILE A 60 11.86 0.02 9.88
N SER A 61 12.74 -0.25 8.92
CA SER A 61 13.85 0.64 8.59
C SER A 61 13.37 1.98 8.02
N GLN A 62 14.14 3.06 8.20
CA GLN A 62 13.79 4.37 7.65
C GLN A 62 13.74 4.35 6.11
N GLU A 63 14.54 3.49 5.48
CA GLU A 63 14.56 3.30 4.03
C GLU A 63 13.21 2.77 3.53
N LEU A 64 12.68 1.72 4.18
CA LEU A 64 11.37 1.16 3.88
C LEU A 64 10.26 2.19 4.07
N VAL A 65 10.30 2.98 5.16
CA VAL A 65 9.32 4.06 5.39
C VAL A 65 9.39 5.11 4.28
N THR A 66 10.60 5.44 3.81
CA THR A 66 10.80 6.42 2.74
C THR A 66 10.27 5.91 1.41
N GLU A 67 10.56 4.64 1.08
CA GLU A 67 10.04 3.96 -0.11
C GLU A 67 8.51 3.89 -0.09
N PHE A 68 7.92 3.51 1.05
CA PHE A 68 6.47 3.50 1.23
C PHE A 68 5.85 4.88 0.96
N LYS A 69 6.39 5.93 1.58
CA LYS A 69 5.89 7.32 1.41
C LYS A 69 6.04 7.81 -0.03
N LYS A 70 7.14 7.47 -0.71
CA LYS A 70 7.36 7.83 -2.11
C LYS A 70 6.30 7.23 -3.04
N ASN A 71 5.83 6.02 -2.72
CA ASN A 71 4.84 5.31 -3.52
C ASN A 71 3.39 5.74 -3.26
N VAL A 72 3.13 6.49 -2.18
CA VAL A 72 1.84 7.17 -1.98
C VAL A 72 1.84 8.47 -2.78
N LYS A 73 1.13 8.51 -3.90
CA LYS A 73 1.06 9.72 -4.74
C LYS A 73 -0.22 10.51 -4.48
N ILE A 74 -0.07 11.82 -4.34
CA ILE A 74 -1.16 12.76 -4.07
C ILE A 74 -1.21 13.81 -5.17
N SER A 75 -2.39 14.07 -5.72
CA SER A 75 -2.68 15.15 -6.69
C SER A 75 -3.62 16.20 -6.09
N ASN A 76 -3.74 17.33 -6.78
CA ASN A 76 -4.72 18.37 -6.43
C ASN A 76 -6.09 18.13 -7.08
N GLU A 77 -6.17 17.24 -8.06
CA GLU A 77 -7.39 16.93 -8.80
C GLU A 77 -7.92 15.54 -8.42
N PRO A 78 -9.25 15.37 -8.28
CA PRO A 78 -9.85 14.07 -8.01
C PRO A 78 -9.72 13.16 -9.22
N LYS A 79 -9.43 11.88 -8.98
CA LYS A 79 -9.33 10.85 -10.02
C LYS A 79 -10.61 10.02 -10.05
N LYS A 80 -11.28 9.97 -11.20
CA LYS A 80 -12.38 9.03 -11.41
C LYS A 80 -11.80 7.62 -11.59
N VAL A 81 -12.21 6.69 -10.73
CA VAL A 81 -11.74 5.30 -10.77
C VAL A 81 -12.85 4.39 -11.29
N GLN A 82 -12.48 3.44 -12.16
CA GLN A 82 -13.33 2.34 -12.60
C GLN A 82 -12.77 1.05 -12.02
N GLU A 83 -13.54 0.38 -11.16
CA GLU A 83 -13.08 -0.84 -10.47
C GLU A 83 -13.25 -2.11 -11.32
N ILE A 84 -14.35 -2.18 -12.09
CA ILE A 84 -14.66 -3.29 -12.99
C ILE A 84 -14.83 -2.71 -14.38
N ILE A 85 -14.00 -3.16 -15.32
CA ILE A 85 -14.03 -2.69 -16.70
C ILE A 85 -15.08 -3.45 -17.49
N GLU A 86 -15.10 -4.78 -17.34
CA GLU A 86 -15.96 -5.67 -18.10
C GLU A 86 -16.16 -6.98 -17.33
N VAL A 87 -17.33 -7.60 -17.47
CA VAL A 87 -17.64 -8.94 -16.95
C VAL A 87 -17.85 -9.87 -18.13
N ILE A 88 -17.07 -10.96 -18.21
CA ILE A 88 -17.21 -12.00 -19.22
C ILE A 88 -17.98 -13.16 -18.58
N ALA A 89 -19.14 -13.50 -19.15
CA ALA A 89 -20.02 -14.57 -18.68
C ALA A 89 -20.21 -15.64 -19.74
#